data_AF-A0A5A8ABD1-F1
#
_entry.id   AF-A0A5A8ABD1-F1
#
_cell.length_a   1.000
_cell.length_b   1.000
_cell.length_c   1.000
_cell.angle_alpha   90.00
_cell.angle_beta   90.00
_cell.angle_gamma   90.00
#
_symmetry.space_group_name_H-M   'P 1'
#
loop_
_entity.id
_entity.type
_entity.pdbx_description
1 polymer ?
#
loop_
_entity_poly.entity_id
_entity_poly.type
_entity_poly.pdbx_seq_one_letter_code
_entity_poly.pdbx_strand_id
1 'polypeptide(L)' 'MPAVTLSSSPALVRPRPTPRPSLLRTWLQRIRTRRALAALHPDQARDAGLEPWDLRAEIGKPFWRA' A
#
# COMPACT_ATOMS: atom_id res chain seq x y z
N MET A 1 1.71 -54.69 -14.96
CA MET A 1 2.30 -53.34 -14.86
C MET A 1 1.24 -52.41 -14.30
N PRO A 2 1.22 -52.10 -12.98
CA PRO A 2 0.21 -51.19 -12.44
C PRO A 2 0.64 -49.74 -12.71
N ALA A 3 -0.24 -48.97 -13.35
CA ALA A 3 -0.06 -47.54 -13.56
C ALA A 3 -0.23 -46.82 -12.21
N VAL A 4 0.85 -46.23 -11.72
CA VAL A 4 0.83 -45.37 -10.52
C VAL A 4 0.18 -44.05 -10.93
N THR A 5 -1.10 -43.88 -10.61
CA THR A 5 -1.77 -42.58 -10.68
C THR A 5 -1.33 -41.74 -9.49
N LEU A 6 -0.43 -40.79 -9.74
CA LEU A 6 -0.08 -39.74 -8.78
C LEU A 6 -1.30 -38.81 -8.65
N SER A 7 -2.06 -39.00 -7.57
CA SER A 7 -3.13 -38.10 -7.16
C SER A 7 -2.51 -36.76 -6.74
N SER A 8 -2.49 -35.80 -7.66
CA SER A 8 -2.10 -34.42 -7.36
C SER A 8 -3.24 -33.77 -6.59
N SER A 9 -3.15 -33.82 -5.26
CA SER A 9 -4.06 -33.10 -4.38
C SER A 9 -3.78 -31.59 -4.51
N PRO A 10 -4.73 -30.76 -4.95
CA PRO A 10 -4.53 -29.33 -4.98
C PRO A 10 -4.54 -28.86 -3.53
N ALA A 11 -3.35 -28.61 -2.98
CA ALA A 11 -3.23 -27.91 -1.72
C ALA A 11 -3.92 -26.55 -1.90
N LEU A 12 -5.14 -26.43 -1.38
CA LEU A 12 -5.86 -25.17 -1.28
C LEU A 12 -4.92 -24.18 -0.59
N VAL A 13 -4.37 -23.24 -1.35
CA VAL A 13 -3.57 -22.13 -0.84
C VAL A 13 -4.50 -21.32 0.04
N ARG A 14 -4.50 -21.64 1.35
CA ARG A 14 -5.29 -20.89 2.31
C ARG A 14 -4.72 -19.47 2.34
N PRO A 15 -5.49 -18.44 1.97
CA PRO A 15 -4.98 -17.08 1.98
C PRO A 15 -4.57 -16.76 3.41
N ARG A 16 -3.28 -16.45 3.58
CA ARG A 16 -2.73 -16.07 4.88
C ARG A 16 -3.46 -14.80 5.31
N PRO A 17 -4.10 -14.76 6.48
CA PRO A 17 -4.76 -13.54 6.94
C PRO A 17 -3.69 -12.45 7.03
N THR A 18 -3.82 -11.42 6.21
CA THR A 18 -2.94 -10.26 6.28
C THR A 18 -3.24 -9.56 7.60
N PRO A 19 -2.23 -9.32 8.45
CA PRO A 19 -2.45 -8.62 9.70
C PRO A 19 -3.02 -7.24 9.36
N ARG A 20 -4.25 -6.97 9.79
CA ARG A 20 -4.85 -5.64 9.62
C ARG A 20 -4.06 -4.68 10.50
N PRO A 21 -3.37 -3.69 9.93
CA PRO A 21 -2.74 -2.67 10.75
C PRO A 21 -3.82 -2.03 11.63
N SER A 22 -3.52 -1.83 12.91
CA SER A 22 -4.42 -1.13 13.80
C SER A 22 -4.73 0.25 13.20
N LEU A 23 -5.96 0.75 13.39
CA LEU A 23 -6.37 2.05 12.85
C LEU A 23 -5.37 3.15 13.21
N LEU A 24 -4.86 3.13 14.44
CA LEU A 24 -3.80 4.03 14.91
C LEU A 24 -2.50 3.91 14.10
N ARG A 25 -2.05 2.69 13.79
CA ARG A 25 -0.85 2.48 12.95
C ARG A 25 -1.08 3.00 11.53
N THR A 26 -2.24 2.75 10.94
CA THR A 26 -2.58 3.29 9.62
C THR A 26 -2.63 4.82 9.65
N TRP A 27 -3.19 5.42 10.69
CA TRP A 27 -3.24 6.87 10.84
C TRP A 27 -1.85 7.47 11.01
N LEU A 28 -1.01 6.86 11.85
CA LEU A 28 0.37 7.30 12.05
C LEU A 28 1.18 7.20 10.75
N GLN A 29 1.03 6.09 10.03
CA GLN A 29 1.67 5.88 8.72
C GLN A 29 1.24 6.98 7.75
N ARG A 30 -0.07 7.24 7.65
CA ARG A 30 -0.61 8.29 6.76
C ARG A 30 -0.09 9.68 7.11
N ILE A 31 -0.05 10.04 8.40
CA ILE A 31 0.50 11.34 8.85
C ILE A 31 1.98 11.44 8.47
N ARG A 32 2.77 10.38 8.70
CA ARG A 32 4.20 10.36 8.34
C ARG A 32 4.40 10.49 6.84
N THR A 33 3.63 9.75 6.03
CA THR A 33 3.70 9.83 4.56
C THR A 33 3.33 11.24 4.08
N ARG A 34 2.25 11.84 4.60
CA ARG A 34 1.87 13.22 4.24
C ARG A 34 2.93 14.25 4.65
N ARG A 35 3.56 14.10 5.82
CA ARG A 35 4.67 14.97 6.23
C ARG A 35 5.91 14.78 5.36
N ALA A 36 6.23 13.55 4.99
CA ALA A 36 7.33 13.26 4.07
C ALA A 36 7.07 13.87 2.69
N LEU A 37 5.84 13.77 2.17
CA LEU A 37 5.43 14.41 0.92
C LEU A 37 5.44 15.95 1.01
N ALA A 38 4.99 16.53 2.14
CA ALA A 38 5.04 17.98 2.34
C ALA A 38 6.47 18.53 2.51
N ALA A 39 7.38 17.70 3.04
CA ALA A 39 8.80 18.01 3.12
C ALA A 39 9.53 17.77 1.79
N LEU A 40 8.92 17.01 0.87
CA LEU A 40 9.47 16.76 -0.46
C LEU A 40 9.38 18.05 -1.28
N HIS A 41 10.53 18.54 -1.74
CA HIS A 41 10.58 19.72 -2.60
C HIS A 41 9.80 19.44 -3.89
N PRO A 42 9.00 20.38 -4.42
CA PRO A 42 8.18 20.17 -5.62
C PRO A 42 8.99 19.72 -6.85
N ASP A 43 10.29 20.05 -6.90
CA ASP A 43 11.18 19.59 -7.97
C ASP A 43 11.51 18.09 -7.84
N GLN A 44 11.68 17.57 -6.62
CA GLN A 44 11.88 16.13 -6.40
C GLN A 44 10.60 15.32 -6.68
N ALA A 45 9.42 15.93 -6.48
CA ALA A 45 8.17 15.32 -6.89
C ALA A 45 8.09 15.17 -8.42
N ARG A 46 8.52 16.19 -9.18
CA ARG A 46 8.60 16.09 -10.64
C ARG A 46 9.58 15.02 -11.10
N ASP A 47 10.74 14.89 -10.45
CA ASP A 47 11.73 13.85 -10.77
C ASP A 47 11.18 12.43 -10.52
N ALA A 48 10.29 12.28 -9.53
CA ALA A 48 9.57 11.02 -9.27
C ALA A 48 8.37 10.79 -10.22
N GLY A 49 8.10 11.71 -11.16
CA GLY A 49 6.93 11.67 -12.03
C GLY A 49 5.61 11.98 -11.32
N LEU A 50 5.67 12.56 -10.11
CA LEU A 50 4.50 12.99 -9.35
C LEU A 50 4.11 14.40 -9.75
N GLU A 51 2.85 14.58 -10.15
CA GLU A 51 2.31 15.87 -10.52
C GLU A 51 2.14 16.75 -9.25
N PRO A 52 2.73 17.97 -9.19
CA PRO A 52 2.69 18.81 -7.99
C PRO A 52 1.28 19.25 -7.55
N TRP A 53 0.33 19.35 -8.46
CA TRP A 53 -1.09 19.63 -8.19
C TRP A 53 -1.79 18.44 -7.55
N ASP A 54 -1.51 17.22 -8.01
CA ASP A 54 -2.03 16.01 -7.38
C ASP A 54 -1.51 15.88 -5.94
N LEU A 55 -0.24 16.20 -5.73
CA LEU A 55 0.38 16.21 -4.40
C LEU A 55 -0.29 17.23 -3.47
N ARG A 56 -0.59 18.43 -3.98
CA ARG A 56 -1.32 19.47 -3.24
C ARG A 56 -2.77 19.07 -2.95
N ALA A 57 -3.44 18.43 -3.90
CA ALA A 57 -4.78 17.88 -3.68
C ALA A 57 -4.77 16.80 -2.59
N GLU A 58 -3.76 15.93 -2.60
CA GLU A 58 -3.59 14.85 -1.62
C GLU A 58 -3.28 15.37 -0.20
N ILE A 59 -2.49 16.45 -0.11
CA ILE A 59 -2.20 17.14 1.16
C ILE A 59 -3.45 17.85 1.71
N GLY A 60 -4.27 18.41 0.82
CA GLY A 60 -5.52 19.09 1.19
C GLY A 60 -6.64 18.16 1.68
N LYS A 61 -6.53 16.84 1.44
CA LYS A 61 -7.55 15.89 1.92
C LYS A 61 -7.57 15.84 3.45
N PRO A 62 -8.76 15.89 4.08
CA PRO A 62 -8.86 15.71 5.52
C PRO A 62 -8.32 14.33 5.90
N PHE A 63 -7.64 14.25 7.05
CA PHE A 63 -6.74 13.12 7.33
C PHE A 63 -7.42 11.74 7.32
N TRP A 64 -8.73 11.70 7.58
CA TRP A 64 -9.59 10.51 7.61
C TRP A 64 -10.04 10.02 6.23
N ARG A 65 -9.97 10.86 5.18
CA ARG A 65 -10.35 10.49 3.82
C ARG A 65 -9.15 9.97 3.04
N ALA A 66 -9.31 8.79 2.43
CA ALA A 66 -8.44 8.24 1.40
C ALA A 66 -9.08 8.54 0.05
#